data_AF-A0A1R2CN45-F1
#
_entry.id   AF-A0A1R2CN45-F1
#
_cell.length_a   1.000
_cell.length_b   1.000
_cell.length_c   1.000
_cell.angle_alpha   90.00
_cell.angle_beta   90.00
_cell.angle_gamma   90.00
#
_symmetry.space_group_name_H-M   'P 1'
#
loop_
_entity.id
_entity.type
_entity.pdbx_description
1 polymer ?
#
loop_
_entity_poly.entity_id
_entity_poly.type
_entity_poly.pdbx_seq_one_letter_code
_entity_poly.pdbx_strand_id
1 'polypeptide(L)'
;MSIKTITTITQATQKVAELEQKIYRFKHMIGYKSKDTIKSLKSLLTLVNSLAIVFLYHGLLSTASKILKKALYSDVYMFFNGSKGDKKWYGRVLLYCNLSFLLMKSRDATSALKFLYDSESLLIDINQEEEFTDIKLASSVIGFFNMCRIGKLSTAHEYLESATEQFNSIIREEVISRYTSEACANMYSCFTFAGEILKDPKAVNNFPQFRREIEEKYMEVNNEAGVFLHRLLTLKDWSSGLEMICSNEWTDFTFLIVFFPFISNTTPIIDIEEILKEKSRNGRAADMSGFLSPKKNGKGFDTYGFLMKSALESLK
;
A
#
# COMPACT_ATOMS: atom_id res chain seq x y z
N MET A 1 -4.60 28.29 -12.09
CA MET A 1 -4.87 26.91 -11.62
C MET A 1 -5.71 26.21 -12.68
N SER A 2 -5.24 25.10 -13.25
CA SER A 2 -6.06 24.27 -14.13
C SER A 2 -7.09 23.53 -13.29
N ILE A 3 -8.38 23.72 -13.54
CA ILE A 3 -9.45 22.96 -12.89
C ILE A 3 -9.26 21.51 -13.33
N LYS A 4 -8.80 20.64 -12.42
CA LYS A 4 -8.73 19.21 -12.68
C LYS A 4 -10.16 18.72 -12.90
N THR A 5 -10.46 18.28 -14.12
CA THR A 5 -11.77 17.76 -14.48
C THR A 5 -12.10 16.54 -13.62
N ILE A 6 -13.29 16.54 -13.01
CA ILE A 6 -13.85 15.38 -12.31
C ILE A 6 -14.07 14.27 -13.34
N THR A 7 -13.64 13.05 -13.03
CA THR A 7 -13.68 11.90 -13.94
C THR A 7 -14.45 10.73 -13.33
N THR A 8 -15.05 9.92 -14.18
CA THR A 8 -15.67 8.65 -13.79
C THR A 8 -14.63 7.56 -13.61
N ILE A 9 -14.96 6.48 -12.89
CA ILE A 9 -14.10 5.28 -12.78
C ILE A 9 -13.79 4.69 -14.15
N THR A 10 -14.78 4.68 -15.06
CA THR A 10 -14.61 4.22 -16.44
C THR A 10 -13.58 5.06 -17.19
N GLN A 11 -13.63 6.39 -17.06
CA GLN A 11 -12.63 7.27 -17.70
C GLN A 11 -11.23 7.10 -17.09
N ALA A 12 -11.14 6.93 -15.76
CA ALA A 12 -9.86 6.68 -15.09
C ALA A 12 -9.23 5.35 -15.56
N THR A 13 -10.02 4.28 -15.66
CA THR A 13 -9.57 2.97 -16.16
C THR A 13 -9.28 2.97 -17.66
N GLN A 14 -10.00 3.79 -18.45
CA GLN A 14 -9.72 4.00 -19.86
C GLN A 14 -8.35 4.65 -20.08
N LYS A 15 -7.95 5.65 -19.27
CA LYS A 15 -6.60 6.24 -19.34
C LYS A 15 -5.50 5.21 -19.12
N VAL A 16 -5.71 4.25 -18.21
CA VAL A 16 -4.77 3.12 -18.00
C VAL A 16 -4.67 2.28 -19.27
N ALA A 17 -5.80 1.95 -19.92
CA ALA A 17 -5.83 1.18 -21.15
C ALA A 17 -5.15 1.92 -22.34
N GLU A 18 -5.32 3.23 -22.45
CA GLU A 18 -4.68 4.06 -23.48
C GLU A 18 -3.15 4.08 -23.33
N LEU A 19 -2.66 4.21 -22.09
CA LEU A 19 -1.21 4.14 -21.82
C LEU A 19 -0.65 2.75 -22.13
N GLU A 20 -1.39 1.69 -21.77
CA GLU A 20 -1.03 0.30 -22.10
C GLU A 20 -0.93 0.11 -23.62
N GLN A 21 -1.92 0.60 -24.38
CA GLN A 21 -1.91 0.52 -25.84
C GLN A 21 -0.76 1.34 -26.45
N LYS A 22 -0.46 2.52 -25.88
CA LYS A 22 0.70 3.32 -26.29
C LYS A 22 2.01 2.57 -26.07
N ILE A 23 2.18 1.93 -24.91
CA ILE A 23 3.36 1.10 -24.61
C ILE A 23 3.46 -0.06 -25.61
N TYR A 24 2.35 -0.73 -25.91
CA TYR A 24 2.33 -1.80 -26.92
C TYR A 24 2.79 -1.31 -28.29
N ARG A 25 2.33 -0.12 -28.73
CA ARG A 25 2.79 0.48 -30.00
C ARG A 25 4.28 0.83 -29.96
N PHE A 26 4.75 1.44 -28.87
CA PHE A 26 6.16 1.80 -28.72
C PHE A 26 7.08 0.58 -28.77
N LYS A 27 6.68 -0.50 -28.12
CA LYS A 27 7.36 -1.80 -28.17
C LYS A 27 7.61 -2.28 -29.61
N HIS A 28 6.62 -2.15 -30.49
CA HIS A 28 6.73 -2.56 -31.89
C HIS A 28 7.51 -1.58 -32.77
N MET A 29 7.42 -0.27 -32.51
CA MET A 29 8.01 0.74 -33.39
C MET A 29 9.49 1.03 -33.11
N ILE A 30 9.86 1.18 -31.84
CA ILE A 30 11.20 1.67 -31.43
C ILE A 30 11.97 0.65 -30.59
N GLY A 31 11.38 -0.52 -30.38
CA GLY A 31 11.99 -1.61 -29.65
C GLY A 31 11.89 -1.51 -28.13
N TYR A 32 12.05 -2.68 -27.54
CA TYR A 32 11.77 -3.02 -26.15
C TYR A 32 12.73 -2.40 -25.11
N LYS A 33 13.95 -2.05 -25.53
CA LYS A 33 15.02 -1.47 -24.69
C LYS A 33 15.10 0.06 -24.79
N SER A 34 14.18 0.69 -25.53
CA SER A 34 14.21 2.15 -25.69
C SER A 34 13.88 2.86 -24.37
N LYS A 35 14.57 3.97 -24.11
CA LYS A 35 14.33 4.81 -22.93
C LYS A 35 12.87 5.29 -22.88
N ASP A 36 12.25 5.52 -24.03
CA ASP A 36 10.86 5.99 -24.12
C ASP A 36 9.83 4.91 -23.74
N THR A 37 10.09 3.65 -24.08
CA THR A 37 9.26 2.52 -23.64
C THR A 37 9.31 2.40 -22.12
N ILE A 38 10.50 2.46 -21.53
CA ILE A 38 10.70 2.40 -20.07
C ILE A 38 10.04 3.60 -19.36
N LYS A 39 10.22 4.82 -19.88
CA LYS A 39 9.56 6.02 -19.35
C LYS A 39 8.03 5.88 -19.38
N SER A 40 7.48 5.31 -20.45
CA SER A 40 6.04 5.07 -20.58
C SER A 40 5.55 4.01 -19.60
N LEU A 41 6.32 2.93 -19.39
CA LEU A 41 6.03 1.91 -18.38
C LEU A 41 6.01 2.48 -16.96
N LYS A 42 7.03 3.25 -16.57
CA LYS A 42 7.06 3.94 -15.27
C LYS A 42 5.86 4.87 -15.10
N SER A 43 5.50 5.61 -16.16
CA SER A 43 4.32 6.49 -16.14
C SER A 43 3.01 5.72 -15.93
N LEU A 44 2.85 4.56 -16.58
CA LEU A 44 1.71 3.65 -16.37
C LEU A 44 1.69 3.13 -14.93
N LEU A 45 2.83 2.63 -14.43
CA LEU A 45 2.95 2.09 -13.08
C LEU A 45 2.66 3.14 -12.00
N THR A 46 3.16 4.37 -12.16
CA THR A 46 2.83 5.49 -11.27
C THR A 46 1.33 5.78 -11.26
N LEU A 47 0.69 5.87 -12.44
CA LEU A 47 -0.76 6.10 -12.50
C LEU A 47 -1.55 4.96 -11.84
N VAL A 48 -1.18 3.71 -12.12
CA VAL A 48 -1.86 2.54 -11.54
C VAL A 48 -1.69 2.48 -10.03
N ASN A 49 -0.50 2.75 -9.51
CA ASN A 49 -0.27 2.81 -8.06
C ASN A 49 -1.15 3.88 -7.40
N SER A 50 -1.19 5.10 -7.96
CA SER A 50 -2.03 6.17 -7.43
C SER A 50 -3.52 5.80 -7.45
N LEU A 51 -4.02 5.26 -8.58
CA LEU A 51 -5.42 4.83 -8.70
C LEU A 51 -5.73 3.66 -7.78
N ALA A 52 -4.79 2.73 -7.60
CA ALA A 52 -4.96 1.59 -6.71
C ALA A 52 -5.14 2.04 -5.27
N ILE A 53 -4.36 3.02 -4.80
CA ILE A 53 -4.52 3.61 -3.46
C ILE A 53 -5.94 4.13 -3.26
N VAL A 54 -6.45 4.92 -4.21
CA VAL A 54 -7.82 5.45 -4.19
C VAL A 54 -8.87 4.32 -4.16
N PHE A 55 -8.73 3.34 -5.05
CA PHE A 55 -9.68 2.22 -5.13
C PHE A 55 -9.63 1.32 -3.90
N LEU A 56 -8.45 1.05 -3.35
CA LEU A 56 -8.27 0.22 -2.16
C LEU A 56 -8.85 0.89 -0.92
N TYR A 57 -8.61 2.20 -0.73
CA TYR A 57 -9.19 2.97 0.36
C TYR A 57 -10.73 2.93 0.34
N HIS A 58 -11.34 3.06 -0.83
CA HIS A 58 -12.81 2.99 -0.96
C HIS A 58 -13.38 1.56 -1.01
N GLY A 59 -12.54 0.53 -0.87
CA GLY A 59 -12.95 -0.87 -0.89
C GLY A 59 -13.37 -1.40 -2.26
N LEU A 60 -12.97 -0.74 -3.36
CA LEU A 60 -13.22 -1.16 -4.74
C LEU A 60 -12.23 -2.24 -5.19
N LEU A 61 -12.16 -3.36 -4.45
CA LEU A 61 -11.14 -4.40 -4.60
C LEU A 61 -11.10 -5.01 -6.01
N SER A 62 -12.26 -5.21 -6.66
CA SER A 62 -12.32 -5.73 -8.03
C SER A 62 -11.67 -4.78 -9.04
N THR A 63 -11.96 -3.48 -8.93
CA THR A 63 -11.40 -2.45 -9.80
C THR A 63 -9.90 -2.29 -9.56
N ALA A 64 -9.47 -2.24 -8.30
CA ALA A 64 -8.06 -2.22 -7.92
C ALA A 64 -7.31 -3.44 -8.47
N SER A 65 -7.86 -4.64 -8.31
CA SER A 65 -7.32 -5.90 -8.83
C SER A 65 -7.10 -5.86 -10.34
N LYS A 66 -8.09 -5.38 -11.11
CA LYS A 66 -7.98 -5.28 -12.58
C LYS A 66 -6.81 -4.40 -13.01
N ILE A 67 -6.62 -3.23 -12.40
CA ILE A 67 -5.53 -2.32 -12.77
C ILE A 67 -4.17 -2.81 -12.25
N LEU A 68 -4.10 -3.32 -11.02
CA LEU A 68 -2.88 -3.80 -10.40
C LEU A 68 -2.33 -5.03 -11.14
N LYS A 69 -3.22 -5.89 -11.67
CA LYS A 69 -2.81 -6.99 -12.53
C LYS A 69 -2.06 -6.49 -13.77
N LYS A 70 -2.57 -5.45 -14.44
CA LYS A 70 -1.90 -4.83 -15.60
C LYS A 70 -0.55 -4.21 -15.25
N ALA A 71 -0.47 -3.57 -14.08
CA ALA A 71 0.81 -3.07 -13.56
C ALA A 71 1.81 -4.21 -13.33
N LEU A 72 1.39 -5.33 -12.75
CA LEU A 72 2.29 -6.48 -12.54
C LEU A 72 2.87 -7.03 -13.85
N TYR A 73 2.06 -7.17 -14.90
CA TYR A 73 2.57 -7.53 -16.24
C TYR A 73 3.62 -6.52 -16.75
N SER A 74 3.35 -5.23 -16.58
CA SER A 74 4.22 -4.15 -17.03
C SER A 74 5.53 -4.08 -16.24
N ASP A 75 5.47 -4.34 -14.93
CA ASP A 75 6.63 -4.36 -14.05
C ASP A 75 7.54 -5.56 -14.31
N VAL A 76 6.98 -6.78 -14.40
CA VAL A 76 7.76 -7.97 -14.77
C VAL A 76 8.49 -7.73 -16.09
N TYR A 77 7.78 -7.16 -17.07
CA TYR A 77 8.37 -6.80 -18.34
C TYR A 77 9.52 -5.77 -18.18
N MET A 78 9.33 -4.72 -17.38
CA MET A 78 10.35 -3.71 -17.10
C MET A 78 11.55 -4.30 -16.35
N PHE A 79 11.34 -5.25 -15.43
CA PHE A 79 12.40 -5.92 -14.69
C PHE A 79 13.34 -6.72 -15.60
N PHE A 80 12.79 -7.42 -16.59
CA PHE A 80 13.62 -8.22 -17.51
C PHE A 80 14.27 -7.40 -18.62
N ASN A 81 13.60 -6.37 -19.12
CA ASN A 81 14.05 -5.61 -20.30
C ASN A 81 14.72 -4.27 -19.95
N GLY A 82 14.58 -3.80 -18.71
CA GLY A 82 15.13 -2.53 -18.24
C GLY A 82 16.61 -2.61 -17.86
N SER A 83 17.20 -1.43 -17.66
CA SER A 83 18.55 -1.27 -17.13
C SER A 83 18.63 -1.70 -15.64
N LYS A 84 19.84 -1.79 -15.09
CA LYS A 84 20.03 -2.04 -13.63
C LYS A 84 19.26 -1.04 -12.76
N GLY A 85 19.20 0.23 -13.15
CA GLY A 85 18.43 1.26 -12.43
C GLY A 85 16.92 1.04 -12.51
N ASP A 86 16.41 0.56 -13.64
CA ASP A 86 14.98 0.24 -13.80
C ASP A 86 14.57 -0.98 -12.97
N LYS A 87 15.50 -1.90 -12.76
CA LYS A 87 15.34 -3.04 -11.84
C LYS A 87 15.36 -2.62 -10.37
N LYS A 88 15.83 -1.43 -10.03
CA LYS A 88 15.81 -0.91 -8.65
C LYS A 88 14.83 0.26 -8.47
N TRP A 89 13.92 0.46 -9.41
CA TRP A 89 12.99 1.57 -9.34
C TRP A 89 12.02 1.42 -8.17
N TYR A 90 12.04 2.38 -7.23
CA TYR A 90 11.25 2.36 -6.00
C TYR A 90 9.74 2.18 -6.21
N GLY A 91 9.20 2.59 -7.36
CA GLY A 91 7.77 2.42 -7.66
C GLY A 91 7.33 0.95 -7.72
N ARG A 92 8.27 -0.01 -7.84
CA ARG A 92 7.98 -1.44 -7.68
C ARG A 92 7.64 -1.81 -6.24
N VAL A 93 8.35 -1.25 -5.26
CA VAL A 93 8.05 -1.46 -3.83
C VAL A 93 6.61 -1.04 -3.54
N LEU A 94 6.21 0.12 -4.06
CA LEU A 94 4.84 0.61 -3.92
C LEU A 94 3.79 -0.30 -4.60
N LEU A 95 4.11 -0.83 -5.78
CA LEU A 95 3.25 -1.80 -6.47
C LEU A 95 3.04 -3.04 -5.60
N TYR A 96 4.11 -3.56 -5.00
CA TYR A 96 4.05 -4.75 -4.15
C TYR A 96 3.31 -4.48 -2.83
N CYS A 97 3.48 -3.30 -2.23
CA CYS A 97 2.67 -2.88 -1.09
C CYS A 97 1.18 -2.84 -1.42
N ASN A 98 0.80 -2.24 -2.56
CA ASN A 98 -0.59 -2.20 -3.03
C ASN A 98 -1.17 -3.60 -3.30
N LEU A 99 -0.38 -4.50 -3.91
CA LEU A 99 -0.77 -5.88 -4.16
C LEU A 99 -0.94 -6.67 -2.86
N SER A 100 -0.02 -6.50 -1.91
CA SER A 100 -0.10 -7.12 -0.58
C SER A 100 -1.36 -6.67 0.15
N PHE A 101 -1.63 -5.35 0.18
CA PHE A 101 -2.85 -4.81 0.81
C PHE A 101 -4.13 -5.33 0.15
N LEU A 102 -4.20 -5.35 -1.19
CA LEU A 102 -5.31 -5.91 -1.95
C LEU A 102 -5.60 -7.36 -1.53
N LEU A 103 -4.56 -8.20 -1.50
CA LEU A 103 -4.67 -9.62 -1.18
C LEU A 103 -5.06 -9.86 0.27
N MET A 104 -4.49 -9.08 1.19
CA MET A 104 -4.87 -9.09 2.60
C MET A 104 -6.36 -8.75 2.78
N LYS A 105 -6.84 -7.67 2.16
CA LYS A 105 -8.28 -7.28 2.18
C LYS A 105 -9.17 -8.34 1.52
N SER A 106 -8.62 -9.10 0.58
CA SER A 106 -9.29 -10.23 -0.07
C SER A 106 -9.18 -11.55 0.69
N ARG A 107 -8.62 -11.54 1.91
CA ARG A 107 -8.40 -12.71 2.78
C ARG A 107 -7.42 -13.76 2.23
N ASP A 108 -6.57 -13.39 1.28
CA ASP A 108 -5.48 -14.21 0.77
C ASP A 108 -4.15 -13.78 1.41
N ALA A 109 -3.98 -14.13 2.69
CA ALA A 109 -2.83 -13.69 3.48
C ALA A 109 -1.50 -14.31 3.00
N THR A 110 -1.51 -15.58 2.55
CA THR A 110 -0.31 -16.26 2.07
C THR A 110 0.29 -15.53 0.86
N SER A 111 -0.57 -15.19 -0.09
CA SER A 111 -0.15 -14.42 -1.25
C SER A 111 0.25 -12.98 -0.92
N ALA A 112 -0.43 -12.35 0.04
CA ALA A 112 -0.08 -11.02 0.50
C ALA A 112 1.34 -10.95 1.09
N LEU A 113 1.74 -11.98 1.86
CA LEU A 113 3.08 -12.11 2.41
C LEU A 113 4.16 -12.25 1.33
N LYS A 114 3.86 -12.94 0.22
CA LYS A 114 4.81 -13.08 -0.90
C LYS A 114 5.21 -11.70 -1.44
N PHE A 115 4.22 -10.83 -1.69
CA PHE A 115 4.51 -9.47 -2.17
C PHE A 115 5.16 -8.59 -1.11
N LEU A 116 4.84 -8.77 0.18
CA LEU A 116 5.52 -8.08 1.27
C LEU A 116 7.01 -8.44 1.33
N TYR A 117 7.36 -9.73 1.25
CA TYR A 117 8.76 -10.15 1.27
C TYR A 117 9.51 -9.68 0.02
N ASP A 118 8.86 -9.72 -1.15
CA ASP A 118 9.43 -9.16 -2.38
C ASP A 118 9.66 -7.63 -2.23
N SER A 119 8.78 -6.89 -1.55
CA SER A 119 8.96 -5.45 -1.33
C SER A 119 10.10 -5.16 -0.35
N GLU A 120 10.23 -5.93 0.72
CA GLU A 120 11.31 -5.80 1.70
C GLU A 120 12.68 -6.13 1.11
N SER A 121 12.76 -7.23 0.34
CA SER A 121 14.00 -7.59 -0.36
C SER A 121 14.45 -6.46 -1.29
N LEU A 122 13.52 -5.82 -1.99
CA LEU A 122 13.83 -4.67 -2.84
C LEU A 122 14.25 -3.44 -2.04
N LEU A 123 13.62 -3.17 -0.89
CA LEU A 123 14.02 -2.07 -0.02
C LEU A 123 15.45 -2.24 0.48
N ILE A 124 15.87 -3.46 0.83
CA ILE A 124 17.25 -3.78 1.19
C ILE A 124 18.20 -3.49 0.01
N ASP A 125 17.82 -3.87 -1.20
CA ASP A 125 18.62 -3.62 -2.42
C ASP A 125 18.71 -2.14 -2.82
N ILE A 126 17.72 -1.34 -2.42
CA ILE A 126 17.57 0.09 -2.68
C ILE A 126 18.19 0.94 -1.56
N ASN A 127 18.48 0.36 -0.39
CA ASN A 127 18.75 1.01 0.91
C ASN A 127 19.98 1.96 0.98
N GLN A 128 20.54 2.40 -0.15
CA GLN A 128 21.66 3.32 -0.24
C GLN A 128 21.27 4.79 -0.37
N GLU A 129 19.97 5.14 -0.37
CA GLU A 129 19.52 6.54 -0.56
C GLU A 129 18.44 6.91 0.49
N GLU A 130 18.62 8.06 1.15
CA GLU A 130 17.69 8.63 2.16
C GLU A 130 16.33 9.02 1.56
N GLU A 131 16.22 9.12 0.23
CA GLU A 131 15.01 9.54 -0.50
C GLU A 131 13.81 8.55 -0.40
N PHE A 132 13.97 7.43 0.31
CA PHE A 132 12.98 6.34 0.33
C PHE A 132 12.32 6.11 1.70
N THR A 133 12.40 7.06 2.63
CA THR A 133 11.81 6.90 3.96
C THR A 133 10.30 6.71 3.91
N ASP A 134 9.57 7.49 3.10
CA ASP A 134 8.12 7.36 2.98
C ASP A 134 7.70 5.94 2.52
N ILE A 135 8.46 5.32 1.61
CA ILE A 135 8.12 4.00 1.06
C ILE A 135 8.50 2.87 2.02
N LYS A 136 9.56 3.04 2.80
CA LYS A 136 9.87 2.15 3.92
C LYS A 136 8.74 2.15 4.94
N LEU A 137 8.17 3.33 5.22
CA LEU A 137 7.10 3.48 6.20
C LEU A 137 5.84 2.76 5.71
N ALA A 138 5.50 2.95 4.44
CA ALA A 138 4.42 2.21 3.79
C ALA A 138 4.61 0.70 3.87
N SER A 139 5.83 0.20 3.59
CA SER A 139 6.14 -1.23 3.69
C SER A 139 5.99 -1.74 5.13
N SER A 140 6.52 -1.02 6.13
CA SER A 140 6.40 -1.41 7.54
C SER A 140 4.94 -1.47 8.00
N VAL A 141 4.12 -0.51 7.57
CA VAL A 141 2.69 -0.48 7.90
C VAL A 141 1.91 -1.64 7.25
N ILE A 142 2.24 -1.98 6.00
CA ILE A 142 1.67 -3.17 5.36
C ILE A 142 2.12 -4.45 6.05
N GLY A 143 3.39 -4.53 6.47
CA GLY A 143 3.92 -5.63 7.28
C GLY A 143 3.14 -5.81 8.57
N PHE A 144 2.95 -4.72 9.31
CA PHE A 144 2.14 -4.68 10.52
C PHE A 144 0.72 -5.25 10.29
N PHE A 145 -0.01 -4.76 9.27
CA PHE A 145 -1.36 -5.25 8.99
C PHE A 145 -1.40 -6.74 8.64
N ASN A 146 -0.46 -7.21 7.81
CA ASN A 146 -0.37 -8.61 7.43
C ASN A 146 -0.11 -9.51 8.65
N MET A 147 0.81 -9.11 9.54
CA MET A 147 1.16 -9.88 10.74
C MET A 147 0.01 -9.92 11.75
N CYS A 148 -0.69 -8.81 11.97
CA CYS A 148 -1.93 -8.78 12.76
C CYS A 148 -2.98 -9.72 12.18
N ARG A 149 -3.17 -9.70 10.84
CA ARG A 149 -4.18 -10.51 10.17
C ARG A 149 -3.97 -12.02 10.32
N ILE A 150 -2.71 -12.46 10.40
CA ILE A 150 -2.33 -13.87 10.60
C ILE A 150 -2.07 -14.22 12.07
N GLY A 151 -2.30 -13.30 13.01
CA GLY A 151 -2.15 -13.53 14.45
C GLY A 151 -0.71 -13.56 14.95
N LYS A 152 0.28 -13.13 14.16
CA LYS A 152 1.69 -13.04 14.58
C LYS A 152 1.98 -11.70 15.26
N LEU A 153 1.39 -11.49 16.45
CA LEU A 153 1.41 -10.18 17.13
C LEU A 153 2.82 -9.70 17.51
N SER A 154 3.73 -10.61 17.89
CA SER A 154 5.13 -10.24 18.19
C SER A 154 5.84 -9.65 16.95
N THR A 155 5.65 -10.26 15.78
CA THR A 155 6.23 -9.74 14.53
C THR A 155 5.50 -8.48 14.07
N ALA A 156 4.18 -8.39 14.28
CA ALA A 156 3.43 -7.16 14.02
C ALA A 156 3.99 -5.98 14.83
N HIS A 157 4.32 -6.23 16.10
CA HIS A 157 4.93 -5.25 16.97
C HIS A 157 6.28 -4.74 16.43
N GLU A 158 7.16 -5.61 15.94
CA GLU A 158 8.44 -5.20 15.32
C GLU A 158 8.23 -4.25 14.12
N TYR A 159 7.24 -4.54 13.25
CA TYR A 159 6.88 -3.65 12.15
C TYR A 159 6.34 -2.30 12.64
N LEU A 160 5.58 -2.30 13.72
CA LEU A 160 5.00 -1.10 14.29
C LEU A 160 6.07 -0.22 14.94
N GLU A 161 7.05 -0.81 15.63
CA GLU A 161 8.23 -0.10 16.14
C GLU A 161 9.01 0.54 15.00
N SER A 162 9.30 -0.22 13.93
CA SER A 162 9.97 0.32 12.74
C SER A 162 9.21 1.49 12.11
N ALA A 163 7.87 1.42 12.04
CA ALA A 163 7.08 2.52 11.50
C ALA A 163 7.05 3.74 12.44
N THR A 164 7.04 3.50 13.76
CA THR A 164 7.09 4.55 14.79
C THR A 164 8.41 5.32 14.74
N GLU A 165 9.54 4.60 14.60
CA GLU A 165 10.86 5.19 14.41
C GLU A 165 10.92 6.09 13.18
N GLN A 166 10.34 5.65 12.06
CA GLN A 166 10.30 6.42 10.82
C GLN A 166 9.47 7.69 10.96
N PHE A 167 8.29 7.63 11.60
CA PHE A 167 7.51 8.84 11.90
C PHE A 167 8.29 9.79 12.80
N ASN A 168 8.99 9.28 13.82
CA ASN A 168 9.79 10.08 14.73
C ASN A 168 10.95 10.80 14.00
N SER A 169 11.66 10.12 13.10
CA SER A 169 12.69 10.77 12.26
C SER A 169 12.11 11.84 11.34
N ILE A 170 10.91 11.64 10.79
CA ILE A 170 10.21 12.66 10.00
C ILE A 170 9.85 13.88 10.88
N ILE A 171 9.31 13.66 12.08
CA ILE A 171 8.94 14.73 13.03
C ILE A 171 10.16 15.55 13.45
N ARG A 172 11.33 14.90 13.60
CA ARG A 172 12.60 15.55 13.95
C ARG A 172 13.29 16.23 12.76
N GLU A 173 12.68 16.20 11.58
CA GLU A 173 13.24 16.73 10.34
C GLU A 173 14.59 16.09 9.96
N GLU A 174 14.87 14.89 10.45
CA GLU A 174 16.08 14.12 10.11
C GLU A 174 16.00 13.59 8.66
N VAL A 175 14.80 13.48 8.11
CA VAL A 175 14.51 12.98 6.77
C VAL A 175 13.48 13.87 6.07
N ILE A 176 13.63 14.03 4.75
CA ILE A 176 12.65 14.75 3.93
C ILE A 176 11.46 13.83 3.67
N SER A 177 10.26 14.34 3.95
CA SER A 177 9.01 13.61 3.74
C SER A 177 7.92 14.50 3.16
N ARG A 178 6.93 13.87 2.54
CA ARG A 178 5.72 14.53 2.03
C ARG A 178 4.56 14.55 3.03
N TYR A 179 4.69 13.91 4.19
CA TYR A 179 3.68 14.00 5.24
C TYR A 179 3.74 15.37 5.93
N THR A 180 2.58 15.87 6.35
CA THR A 180 2.49 17.05 7.22
C THR A 180 2.91 16.69 8.65
N SER A 181 3.51 17.63 9.39
CA SER A 181 3.94 17.42 10.78
C SER A 181 2.78 16.99 11.68
N GLU A 182 1.58 17.52 11.49
CA GLU A 182 0.39 17.17 12.27
C GLU A 182 -0.05 15.71 12.03
N ALA A 183 -0.05 15.27 10.77
CA ALA A 183 -0.35 13.88 10.44
C ALA A 183 0.67 12.91 11.05
N CYS A 184 1.96 13.26 10.98
CA CYS A 184 3.01 12.46 11.60
C CYS A 184 2.85 12.39 13.13
N ALA A 185 2.57 13.50 13.80
CA ALA A 185 2.38 13.52 15.25
C ALA A 185 1.19 12.64 15.69
N ASN A 186 0.05 12.75 14.99
CA ASN A 186 -1.13 11.93 15.31
C ASN A 186 -0.89 10.45 15.05
N MET A 187 -0.23 10.11 13.94
CA MET A 187 0.12 8.72 13.62
C MET A 187 1.14 8.14 14.58
N TYR A 188 2.17 8.91 14.94
CA TYR A 188 3.15 8.52 15.95
C TYR A 188 2.49 8.20 17.29
N SER A 189 1.56 9.04 17.75
CA SER A 189 0.80 8.80 18.99
C SER A 189 -0.07 7.55 18.91
N CYS A 190 -0.77 7.37 17.79
CA CYS A 190 -1.55 6.17 17.53
C CYS A 190 -0.68 4.90 17.54
N PHE A 191 0.49 4.94 16.91
CA PHE A 191 1.37 3.79 16.75
C PHE A 191 2.09 3.44 18.05
N THR A 192 2.54 4.45 18.80
CA THR A 192 3.10 4.26 20.14
C THR A 192 2.08 3.57 21.05
N PHE A 193 0.84 4.06 21.08
CA PHE A 193 -0.21 3.45 21.89
C PHE A 193 -0.54 2.02 21.44
N ALA A 194 -0.60 1.79 20.13
CA ALA A 194 -0.81 0.45 19.58
C ALA A 194 0.35 -0.51 19.90
N GLY A 195 1.59 -0.02 19.94
CA GLY A 195 2.77 -0.79 20.33
C GLY A 195 2.67 -1.31 21.76
N GLU A 196 2.26 -0.44 22.70
CA GLU A 196 2.06 -0.83 24.10
C GLU A 196 0.94 -1.87 24.26
N ILE A 197 -0.14 -1.76 23.48
CA ILE A 197 -1.17 -2.82 23.46
C ILE A 197 -0.58 -4.14 22.94
N LEU A 198 0.30 -4.14 21.95
CA LEU A 198 0.87 -5.39 21.43
C LEU A 198 1.94 -6.02 22.32
N LYS A 199 2.66 -5.23 23.13
CA LYS A 199 3.76 -5.71 24.00
C LYS A 199 3.29 -6.57 25.17
N ASP A 200 2.26 -6.14 25.90
CA ASP A 200 1.91 -6.78 27.17
C ASP A 200 0.38 -6.85 27.40
N PRO A 201 -0.21 -8.06 27.43
CA PRO A 201 -1.59 -8.28 27.84
C PRO A 201 -1.91 -7.79 29.26
N LYS A 202 -0.89 -7.59 30.11
CA LYS A 202 -1.00 -7.06 31.48
C LYS A 202 -0.79 -5.54 31.58
N ALA A 203 -0.48 -4.86 30.46
CA ALA A 203 -0.33 -3.39 30.41
C ALA A 203 -1.61 -2.62 30.75
N VAL A 204 -2.74 -3.31 30.95
CA VAL A 204 -4.03 -2.74 31.39
C VAL A 204 -3.87 -1.80 32.59
N ASN A 205 -2.97 -2.12 33.53
CA ASN A 205 -2.75 -1.32 34.73
C ASN A 205 -1.92 -0.04 34.49
N ASN A 206 -1.16 0.02 33.39
CA ASN A 206 -0.33 1.17 33.02
C ASN A 206 -1.00 2.09 31.99
N PHE A 207 -2.17 1.71 31.46
CA PHE A 207 -2.94 2.54 30.52
C PHE A 207 -3.16 3.99 30.99
N PRO A 208 -3.45 4.27 32.27
CA PRO A 208 -3.61 5.67 32.72
C PRO A 208 -2.34 6.51 32.59
N GLN A 209 -1.15 5.90 32.78
CA GLN A 209 0.13 6.60 32.67
C GLN A 209 0.50 6.83 31.20
N PHE A 210 0.40 5.78 30.36
CA PHE A 210 0.60 5.91 28.92
C PHE A 210 -0.37 6.89 28.26
N ARG A 211 -1.63 6.91 28.73
CA ARG A 211 -2.63 7.87 28.26
C ARG A 211 -2.16 9.31 28.46
N ARG A 212 -1.62 9.65 29.65
CA ARG A 212 -1.10 10.99 29.92
C ARG A 212 0.09 11.36 29.03
N GLU A 213 1.04 10.44 28.85
CA GLU A 213 2.23 10.68 28.00
C GLU A 213 1.85 10.91 26.52
N ILE A 214 0.77 10.28 26.06
CA ILE A 214 0.23 10.47 24.71
C ILE A 214 -0.60 11.75 24.63
N GLU A 215 -1.42 12.07 25.64
CA GLU A 215 -2.19 13.31 25.73
C GLU A 215 -1.28 14.55 25.76
N GLU A 216 -0.10 14.48 26.37
CA GLU A 216 0.90 15.56 26.38
C GLU A 216 1.52 15.83 25.00
N LYS A 217 1.54 14.82 24.12
CA LYS A 217 2.07 14.91 22.74
C LYS A 217 0.98 15.08 21.68
N TYR A 218 -0.28 14.99 22.10
CA TYR A 218 -1.43 15.06 21.21
C TYR A 218 -1.68 16.52 20.81
N MET A 219 -1.77 16.75 19.50
CA MET A 219 -2.31 17.99 18.96
C MET A 219 -3.81 17.77 18.80
N GLU A 220 -4.64 18.56 19.49
CA GLU A 220 -6.10 18.47 19.39
C GLU A 220 -6.55 18.93 18.00
N VAL A 221 -6.50 18.01 17.04
CA VAL A 221 -6.91 18.23 15.66
C VAL A 221 -8.17 17.43 15.40
N ASN A 222 -9.23 18.10 14.95
CA ASN A 222 -10.48 17.46 14.49
C ASN A 222 -10.27 16.70 13.17
N ASN A 223 -9.42 15.68 13.17
CA ASN A 223 -9.21 14.76 12.06
C ASN A 223 -9.46 13.30 12.49
N GLU A 224 -9.60 12.39 11.52
CA GLU A 224 -9.96 10.97 11.79
C GLU A 224 -8.96 10.29 12.74
N ALA A 225 -7.67 10.59 12.62
CA ALA A 225 -6.65 10.05 13.51
C ALA A 225 -6.81 10.55 14.96
N GLY A 226 -7.17 11.82 15.16
CA GLY A 226 -7.46 12.37 16.49
C GLY A 226 -8.71 11.76 17.12
N VAL A 227 -9.78 11.58 16.34
CA VAL A 227 -11.00 10.89 16.79
C VAL A 227 -10.72 9.43 17.17
N PHE A 228 -9.93 8.73 16.35
CA PHE A 228 -9.54 7.36 16.62
C PHE A 228 -8.67 7.26 17.87
N LEU A 229 -7.69 8.15 18.01
CA LEU A 229 -6.83 8.22 19.18
C LEU A 229 -7.64 8.49 20.45
N HIS A 230 -8.56 9.44 20.43
CA HIS A 230 -9.44 9.70 21.57
C HIS A 230 -10.21 8.43 21.98
N ARG A 231 -10.76 7.69 21.02
CA ARG A 231 -11.43 6.41 21.29
C ARG A 231 -10.46 5.35 21.87
N LEU A 232 -9.28 5.20 21.29
CA LEU A 232 -8.23 4.31 21.83
C LEU A 232 -7.91 4.64 23.28
N LEU A 233 -7.73 5.93 23.57
CA LEU A 233 -7.42 6.40 24.90
C LEU A 233 -8.55 6.01 25.85
N THR A 234 -9.83 6.13 25.48
CA THR A 234 -10.98 5.79 26.34
C THR A 234 -11.16 4.30 26.68
N LEU A 235 -10.40 3.40 26.05
CA LEU A 235 -10.53 1.96 26.30
C LEU A 235 -10.14 1.59 27.74
N LYS A 236 -10.81 0.57 28.28
CA LYS A 236 -10.67 0.13 29.68
C LYS A 236 -9.96 -1.21 29.84
N ASP A 237 -9.83 -1.96 28.75
CA ASP A 237 -9.28 -3.31 28.75
C ASP A 237 -8.46 -3.57 27.48
N TRP A 238 -7.51 -4.49 27.61
CA TRP A 238 -6.57 -4.84 26.54
C TRP A 238 -7.25 -5.52 25.36
N SER A 239 -8.27 -6.37 25.59
CA SER A 239 -8.98 -7.08 24.52
C SER A 239 -9.65 -6.12 23.54
N SER A 240 -10.35 -5.10 24.06
CA SER A 240 -10.95 -4.04 23.26
C SER A 240 -9.89 -3.24 22.49
N GLY A 241 -8.72 -3.02 23.10
CA GLY A 241 -7.56 -2.40 22.44
C GLY A 241 -7.06 -3.20 21.25
N LEU A 242 -6.84 -4.50 21.45
CA LEU A 242 -6.37 -5.38 20.39
C LEU A 242 -7.40 -5.51 19.26
N GLU A 243 -8.69 -5.64 19.59
CA GLU A 243 -9.77 -5.67 18.61
C GLU A 243 -9.79 -4.38 17.76
N MET A 244 -9.63 -3.23 18.40
CA MET A 244 -9.59 -1.94 17.72
C MET A 244 -8.38 -1.78 16.81
N ILE A 245 -7.19 -2.22 17.23
CA ILE A 245 -5.96 -2.18 16.41
C ILE A 245 -6.02 -3.16 15.22
N CYS A 246 -6.70 -4.30 15.40
CA CYS A 246 -6.91 -5.29 14.33
C CYS A 246 -8.13 -4.98 13.47
N SER A 247 -8.82 -3.86 13.70
CA SER A 247 -10.04 -3.49 13.00
C SER A 247 -9.79 -3.00 11.57
N ASN A 248 -10.83 -3.07 10.74
CA ASN A 248 -10.80 -2.45 9.42
C ASN A 248 -10.70 -0.92 9.53
N GLU A 249 -11.29 -0.31 10.56
CA GLU A 249 -11.23 1.13 10.79
C GLU A 249 -9.77 1.59 10.90
N TRP A 250 -8.99 0.98 11.81
CA TRP A 250 -7.56 1.25 11.95
C TRP A 250 -6.82 1.08 10.64
N THR A 251 -7.06 -0.05 9.99
CA THR A 251 -6.39 -0.42 8.75
C THR A 251 -6.66 0.61 7.64
N ASP A 252 -7.89 1.08 7.50
CA ASP A 252 -8.31 1.92 6.37
C ASP A 252 -7.79 3.35 6.49
N PHE A 253 -7.90 3.99 7.67
CA PHE A 253 -7.40 5.36 7.82
C PHE A 253 -5.86 5.38 7.84
N THR A 254 -5.22 4.40 8.47
CA THR A 254 -3.75 4.30 8.51
C THR A 254 -3.20 4.07 7.11
N PHE A 255 -3.85 3.20 6.31
CA PHE A 255 -3.53 3.02 4.90
C PHE A 255 -3.66 4.34 4.13
N LEU A 256 -4.75 5.09 4.31
CA LEU A 256 -4.93 6.37 3.64
C LEU A 256 -3.78 7.32 3.97
N ILE A 257 -3.51 7.56 5.25
CA ILE A 257 -2.50 8.55 5.68
C ILE A 257 -1.13 8.19 5.11
N VAL A 258 -0.72 6.92 5.24
CA VAL A 258 0.61 6.45 4.84
C VAL A 258 0.74 6.34 3.31
N PHE A 259 -0.34 6.10 2.57
CA PHE A 259 -0.26 5.95 1.11
C PHE A 259 -0.60 7.24 0.34
N PHE A 260 -1.23 8.22 0.99
CA PHE A 260 -1.64 9.48 0.35
C PHE A 260 -0.51 10.20 -0.39
N PRO A 261 0.73 10.30 0.14
CA PRO A 261 1.80 11.01 -0.57
C PRO A 261 2.26 10.38 -1.89
N PHE A 262 1.88 9.13 -2.15
CA PHE A 262 2.18 8.44 -3.39
C PHE A 262 1.14 8.67 -4.48
N ILE A 263 0.02 9.34 -4.17
CA ILE A 263 -0.95 9.76 -5.17
C ILE A 263 -0.35 10.87 -6.02
N SER A 264 0.04 10.53 -7.25
CA SER A 264 0.66 11.49 -8.16
C SER A 264 -0.28 12.63 -8.55
N ASN A 265 0.28 13.80 -8.85
CA ASN A 265 -0.49 14.95 -9.34
C ASN A 265 -1.24 14.70 -10.65
N THR A 266 -0.82 13.68 -11.42
CA THR A 266 -1.45 13.25 -12.68
C THR A 266 -2.65 12.32 -12.46
N THR A 267 -2.91 11.89 -11.23
CA THR A 267 -4.04 11.03 -10.89
C THR A 267 -5.36 11.77 -11.14
N PRO A 268 -6.28 11.20 -11.92
CA PRO A 268 -7.61 11.78 -12.11
C PRO A 268 -8.37 11.90 -10.78
N ILE A 269 -9.11 13.01 -10.60
CA ILE A 269 -10.05 13.15 -9.49
C ILE A 269 -11.30 12.35 -9.85
N ILE A 270 -11.69 11.41 -8.99
CA ILE A 270 -12.84 10.54 -9.24
C ILE A 270 -14.03 11.06 -8.44
N ASP A 271 -15.20 11.13 -9.10
CA ASP A 271 -16.44 11.51 -8.44
C ASP A 271 -16.81 10.50 -7.32
N ILE A 272 -17.14 11.03 -6.14
CA ILE A 272 -17.55 10.21 -5.00
C ILE A 272 -18.85 9.47 -5.28
N GLU A 273 -19.77 10.05 -6.05
CA GLU A 273 -21.02 9.39 -6.42
C GLU A 273 -20.77 8.15 -7.29
N GLU A 274 -19.79 8.22 -8.20
CA GLU A 274 -19.38 7.08 -9.01
C GLU A 274 -18.68 6.00 -8.17
N ILE A 275 -17.89 6.39 -7.17
CA ILE A 275 -17.31 5.45 -6.19
C ILE A 275 -18.40 4.70 -5.43
N LEU A 276 -19.40 5.42 -4.91
CA LEU A 276 -20.52 4.84 -4.16
C LEU A 276 -21.35 3.90 -5.05
N LYS A 277 -21.61 4.30 -6.30
CA LYS A 277 -22.32 3.51 -7.29
C LYS A 277 -21.56 2.23 -7.65
N GLU A 278 -20.26 2.30 -7.88
CA GLU A 278 -19.45 1.12 -8.19
C GLU A 278 -19.33 0.17 -6.98
N LYS A 279 -19.25 0.72 -5.76
CA LYS A 279 -19.30 -0.06 -4.52
C LYS A 279 -20.63 -0.81 -4.37
N SER A 280 -21.75 -0.17 -4.71
CA SER A 280 -23.08 -0.81 -4.69
C SER A 280 -23.21 -1.95 -5.69
N ARG A 281 -22.60 -1.82 -6.89
CA ARG A 281 -22.59 -2.84 -7.94
C ARG A 281 -21.73 -4.05 -7.57
N ASN A 282 -20.59 -3.80 -6.92
CA ASN A 282 -19.61 -4.81 -6.56
C ASN A 282 -19.75 -5.32 -5.12
N GLY A 283 -20.93 -5.18 -4.49
CA GLY A 283 -21.18 -5.57 -3.09
C GLY A 283 -21.04 -7.08 -2.77
N ARG A 284 -20.62 -7.91 -3.72
CA ARG A 284 -20.17 -9.29 -3.47
C ARG A 284 -18.65 -9.27 -3.32
N ALA A 285 -18.13 -9.87 -2.25
CA ALA A 285 -16.69 -10.07 -2.05
C ALA A 285 -16.06 -10.54 -3.38
N ALA A 286 -15.11 -9.76 -3.90
CA ALA A 286 -14.43 -10.13 -5.13
C ALA A 286 -13.81 -11.50 -4.92
N ASP A 287 -14.21 -12.49 -5.72
CA ASP A 287 -13.56 -13.80 -5.71
C ASP A 287 -12.14 -13.62 -6.28
N MET A 288 -11.19 -13.52 -5.36
CA MET A 288 -9.77 -13.33 -5.66
C MET A 288 -9.02 -14.65 -5.68
N SER A 289 -9.71 -15.79 -5.53
CA SER A 289 -9.10 -17.11 -5.66
C SER A 289 -8.36 -17.23 -7.00
N GLY A 290 -8.89 -16.64 -8.08
CA GLY A 290 -8.25 -16.61 -9.40
C GLY A 290 -7.09 -15.62 -9.59
N PHE A 291 -6.75 -14.77 -8.62
CA PHE A 291 -5.60 -13.85 -8.76
C PHE A 291 -4.28 -14.62 -8.72
N LEU A 292 -4.18 -15.62 -7.83
CA LEU A 292 -2.99 -16.46 -7.63
C LEU A 292 -3.26 -17.97 -7.57
N SER A 293 -4.52 -18.44 -7.65
CA SER A 293 -4.71 -19.90 -7.73
C SER A 293 -4.22 -20.44 -9.07
N PRO A 294 -3.47 -21.55 -9.06
CA PRO A 294 -3.13 -22.25 -10.28
C PRO A 294 -4.43 -22.73 -10.95
N LYS A 295 -4.61 -22.42 -12.24
CA LYS A 295 -5.67 -23.05 -13.04
C LYS A 295 -5.49 -24.58 -12.93
N LYS A 296 -6.61 -25.30 -12.81
CA LYS A 296 -6.77 -26.77 -12.70
C LYS A 296 -6.08 -27.65 -13.78
N ASN A 297 -5.11 -27.14 -14.53
CA ASN A 297 -4.43 -27.83 -15.65
C ASN A 297 -3.03 -28.34 -15.27
N GLY A 298 -2.87 -28.92 -14.08
CA GLY A 298 -1.76 -29.83 -13.76
C GLY A 298 -0.34 -29.27 -13.70
N LYS A 299 -0.12 -27.96 -13.91
CA LYS A 299 1.18 -27.30 -13.68
C LYS A 299 0.96 -26.08 -12.78
N GLY A 300 1.23 -26.27 -11.48
CA GLY A 300 0.88 -25.35 -10.40
C GLY A 300 1.70 -24.05 -10.36
N PHE A 301 1.40 -23.10 -11.24
CA PHE A 301 1.95 -21.74 -11.14
C PHE A 301 0.83 -20.72 -10.89
N ASP A 302 1.02 -19.87 -9.87
CA ASP A 302 0.21 -18.66 -9.65
C ASP A 302 0.43 -17.63 -10.78
N THR A 303 -0.43 -16.62 -10.96
CA THR A 303 -0.30 -15.64 -12.07
C THR A 303 1.07 -14.98 -12.12
N TYR A 304 1.63 -14.63 -10.96
CA TYR A 304 2.94 -13.99 -10.86
C TYR A 304 4.08 -14.96 -11.17
N GLY A 305 4.02 -16.19 -10.65
CA GLY A 305 4.96 -17.26 -10.94
C GLY A 305 4.92 -17.70 -12.40
N PHE A 306 3.73 -17.74 -13.01
CA PHE A 306 3.57 -17.96 -14.44
C PHE A 306 4.22 -16.83 -15.23
N LEU A 307 3.97 -15.57 -14.85
CA LEU A 307 4.57 -14.41 -15.51
C LEU A 307 6.09 -14.41 -15.44
N MET A 308 6.63 -14.65 -14.24
CA MET A 308 8.06 -14.72 -14.01
C MET A 308 8.68 -15.88 -14.81
N LYS A 309 8.03 -17.05 -14.82
CA LYS A 309 8.48 -18.21 -15.59
C LYS A 309 8.47 -17.93 -17.10
N SER A 310 7.36 -17.43 -17.66
CA SER A 310 7.28 -17.10 -19.08
C SER A 310 8.30 -16.05 -19.48
N ALA A 311 8.55 -15.05 -18.62
CA ALA A 311 9.57 -14.05 -18.87
C ALA A 311 10.99 -14.64 -18.80
N LEU A 312 11.29 -15.52 -17.84
CA LEU A 312 12.56 -16.25 -17.77
C LEU A 312 12.79 -17.16 -18.99
N GLU A 313 11.73 -17.83 -19.47
CA GLU A 313 11.78 -18.65 -20.69
C GLU A 313 12.06 -17.82 -21.93
N SER A 314 11.59 -16.57 -22.00
CA SER A 314 11.85 -15.65 -23.13
C SER A 314 13.29 -15.10 -23.19
N LEU A 315 14.12 -15.37 -22.16
CA LEU A 315 15.53 -14.98 -22.14
C LEU A 315 16.48 -16.07 -22.67
N LYS A 316 15.97 -17.30 -22.88
CA LYS A 316 16.73 -18.42 -23.45
C LYS A 316 16.65 -18.40 -24.96
#